data_AF-A0A7K0IVZ0-F1
#
_entry.id   AF-A0A7K0IVZ0-F1
#
_cell.length_a   1.000
_cell.length_b   1.000
_cell.length_c   1.000
_cell.angle_alpha   90.00
_cell.angle_beta   90.00
_cell.angle_gamma   90.00
#
_symmetry.space_group_name_H-M   'P 1'
#
loop_
_entity.id
_entity.type
_entity.pdbx_description
1 polymer ?
#
loop_
_entity_poly.entity_id
_entity_poly.type
_entity_poly.pdbx_seq_one_letter_code
_entity_poly.pdbx_strand_id
1 'polypeptide(L)'
;MRKLLFISLILAGLTGCSTKDWRTASRQGAGIAPDPAASREAVLQVYGARAWGWRGWFAIHTWVAAKPTNSTSYTVYEVIGWRQHRGLPVVRIERDLPDRYWFGERPQLLKDFRGEGVDKLIASVDQAAKSYPWPDTYKVFPGPNSNTFTAWISKQVPELGLKLPFTAIGSGYVN
;
A
#
# COMPACT_ATOMS: atom_id res chain seq x y z
N MET A 1 -53.35 -5.38 -17.10
CA MET A 1 -52.40 -6.23 -17.85
C MET A 1 -51.09 -5.46 -18.05
N ARG A 2 -49.98 -6.04 -17.53
CA ARG A 2 -48.53 -5.78 -17.80
C ARG A 2 -48.10 -4.36 -18.22
N LYS A 3 -47.54 -3.56 -17.31
CA LYS A 3 -46.14 -3.50 -16.81
C LYS A 3 -45.14 -2.81 -17.79
N LEU A 4 -44.80 -1.57 -17.39
CA LEU A 4 -43.54 -0.81 -17.53
C LEU A 4 -42.69 -0.98 -18.80
N LEU A 5 -42.52 0.14 -19.50
CA LEU A 5 -41.40 0.38 -20.43
C LEU A 5 -40.08 0.12 -19.71
N PHE A 6 -39.32 -0.83 -20.25
CA PHE A 6 -37.95 -1.14 -19.86
C PHE A 6 -37.04 0.04 -20.23
N ILE A 7 -36.45 0.68 -19.23
CA ILE A 7 -35.24 1.47 -19.37
C ILE A 7 -34.11 0.49 -19.71
N SER A 8 -33.77 0.39 -21.01
CA SER A 8 -32.52 -0.25 -21.44
C SER A 8 -31.36 0.66 -21.09
N LEU A 9 -30.92 0.60 -19.84
CA LEU A 9 -29.61 1.07 -19.44
C LEU A 9 -28.60 0.09 -20.08
N ILE A 10 -27.98 0.50 -21.18
CA ILE A 10 -26.88 -0.23 -21.79
C ILE A 10 -25.74 -0.23 -20.77
N LEU A 11 -25.68 -1.30 -19.99
CA LEU A 11 -24.52 -1.69 -19.19
C LEU A 11 -23.47 -2.24 -20.18
N ALA A 12 -22.86 -1.35 -20.97
CA ALA A 12 -21.69 -1.71 -21.76
C ALA A 12 -20.58 -2.08 -20.77
N GLY A 13 -20.25 -3.37 -20.74
CA GLY A 13 -19.38 -3.97 -19.75
C GLY A 13 -18.03 -3.26 -19.65
N LEU A 14 -17.67 -2.91 -18.42
CA LEU A 14 -16.28 -2.67 -18.01
C LEU A 14 -15.51 -4.00 -18.00
N THR A 15 -15.51 -4.74 -19.11
CA THR A 15 -14.51 -5.77 -19.37
C THR A 15 -13.27 -5.06 -19.87
N GLY A 16 -12.61 -4.33 -18.97
CA GLY A 16 -11.23 -3.91 -19.16
C GLY A 16 -10.37 -5.16 -19.22
N CYS A 17 -10.23 -5.75 -20.41
CA CYS A 17 -9.20 -6.73 -20.72
C CYS A 17 -7.84 -6.05 -20.55
N SER A 18 -7.35 -5.98 -19.32
CA SER A 18 -5.92 -5.83 -19.12
C SER A 18 -5.30 -7.13 -19.62
N THR A 19 -4.67 -7.09 -20.80
CA THR A 19 -3.88 -8.20 -21.36
C THR A 19 -2.61 -8.49 -20.55
N LYS A 20 -2.39 -7.78 -19.44
CA LYS A 20 -1.24 -7.94 -18.56
C LYS A 20 -1.54 -8.99 -17.49
N ASP A 21 -0.91 -10.16 -17.61
CA ASP A 21 -0.91 -11.16 -16.54
C ASP A 21 -0.18 -10.60 -15.31
N TRP A 22 -0.85 -10.58 -14.17
CA TRP A 22 -0.26 -10.16 -12.89
C TRP A 22 0.96 -11.02 -12.54
N ARG A 23 1.04 -12.27 -13.03
CA ARG A 23 2.17 -13.16 -12.80
C ARG A 23 3.46 -12.61 -13.41
N THR A 24 3.40 -12.06 -14.62
CA THR A 24 4.57 -11.53 -15.36
C THR A 24 4.79 -10.03 -15.13
N ALA A 25 3.88 -9.34 -14.45
CA ALA A 25 4.01 -7.93 -14.17
C ALA A 25 5.27 -7.60 -13.32
N SER A 26 5.95 -6.50 -13.66
CA SER A 26 7.21 -6.12 -13.01
C SER A 26 7.05 -5.86 -11.52
N ARG A 27 8.07 -6.30 -10.77
CA ARG A 27 8.28 -6.10 -9.33
C ARG A 27 9.70 -5.56 -9.04
N GLN A 28 10.37 -5.05 -10.07
CA GLN A 28 11.70 -4.45 -9.93
C GLN A 28 11.63 -3.18 -9.06
N GLY A 29 12.75 -2.75 -8.48
CA GLY A 29 12.83 -1.46 -7.78
C GLY A 29 12.67 -0.30 -8.75
N ALA A 30 12.04 0.80 -8.31
CA ALA A 30 11.82 1.99 -9.13
C ALA A 30 12.98 3.01 -9.08
N GLY A 31 14.00 2.76 -8.25
CA GLY A 31 15.17 3.61 -8.08
C GLY A 31 14.90 4.93 -7.34
N ILE A 32 13.84 5.00 -6.55
CA ILE A 32 13.42 6.14 -5.74
C ILE A 32 14.16 6.14 -4.39
N ALA A 33 14.20 4.99 -3.74
CA ALA A 33 14.82 4.86 -2.41
C ALA A 33 16.36 4.91 -2.53
N PRO A 34 17.06 5.51 -1.55
CA PRO A 34 18.51 5.40 -1.45
C PRO A 34 18.95 3.93 -1.42
N ASP A 35 20.02 3.62 -2.14
CA ASP A 35 20.66 2.30 -2.06
C ASP A 35 21.09 2.03 -0.60
N PRO A 36 20.57 0.97 0.03
CA PRO A 36 20.88 0.67 1.42
C PRO A 36 22.35 0.32 1.66
N ALA A 37 23.10 -0.09 0.62
CA ALA A 37 24.53 -0.33 0.71
C ALA A 37 25.35 0.97 0.63
N ALA A 38 24.82 2.01 -0.02
CA ALA A 38 25.52 3.28 -0.23
C ALA A 38 25.18 4.34 0.84
N SER A 39 23.97 4.34 1.41
CA SER A 39 23.56 5.30 2.44
C SER A 39 23.52 4.66 3.83
N ARG A 40 24.18 5.31 4.80
CA ARG A 40 24.14 4.90 6.22
C ARG A 40 22.98 5.51 7.01
N GLU A 41 22.28 6.49 6.45
CA GLU A 41 21.19 7.18 7.13
C GLU A 41 20.01 6.23 7.38
N ALA A 42 19.26 6.50 8.46
CA ALA A 42 17.91 5.97 8.59
C ALA A 42 17.02 6.57 7.50
N VAL A 43 16.14 5.74 6.92
CA VAL A 43 15.19 6.13 5.87
C VAL A 43 13.83 5.52 6.19
N LEU A 44 12.79 6.34 6.18
CA LEU A 44 11.40 5.90 6.29
C LEU A 44 10.59 6.57 5.19
N GLN A 45 9.98 5.75 4.34
CA GLN A 45 9.29 6.21 3.15
C GLN A 45 7.89 5.59 3.08
N VAL A 46 6.92 6.40 2.65
CA VAL A 46 5.54 5.95 2.41
C VAL A 46 5.27 6.06 0.93
N TYR A 47 4.71 5.02 0.34
CA TYR A 47 4.46 4.94 -1.09
C TYR A 47 3.00 4.72 -1.43
N GLY A 48 2.64 5.07 -2.66
CA GLY A 48 1.39 4.72 -3.30
C GLY A 48 1.61 4.38 -4.77
N ALA A 49 0.95 3.33 -5.27
CA ALA A 49 0.91 3.00 -6.69
C ALA A 49 -0.52 2.65 -7.11
N ARG A 50 -0.88 2.85 -8.39
CA ARG A 50 -2.20 2.47 -8.90
C ARG A 50 -2.45 0.98 -8.61
N ALA A 51 -3.64 0.65 -8.12
CA ALA A 51 -4.00 -0.74 -7.90
C ALA A 51 -3.99 -1.53 -9.22
N TRP A 52 -3.72 -2.83 -9.16
CA TRP A 52 -3.66 -3.64 -10.36
C TRP A 52 -5.01 -3.73 -11.09
N GLY A 53 -4.95 -3.75 -12.42
CA GLY A 53 -6.12 -3.89 -13.30
C GLY A 53 -7.02 -2.64 -13.32
N TRP A 54 -8.30 -2.82 -13.60
CA TRP A 54 -9.29 -1.73 -13.71
C TRP A 54 -9.42 -0.92 -12.41
N ARG A 55 -9.09 -1.51 -11.26
CA ARG A 55 -9.14 -0.87 -9.94
C ARG A 55 -8.18 0.31 -9.85
N GLY A 56 -7.06 0.25 -10.57
CA GLY A 56 -6.07 1.33 -10.63
C GLY A 56 -6.62 2.63 -11.19
N TRP A 57 -7.78 2.62 -11.84
CA TRP A 57 -8.46 3.83 -12.29
C TRP A 57 -8.95 4.70 -11.13
N PHE A 58 -9.25 4.08 -9.99
CA PHE A 58 -9.89 4.75 -8.86
C PHE A 58 -9.11 4.64 -7.55
N ALA A 59 -8.33 3.57 -7.39
CA ALA A 59 -7.67 3.24 -6.13
C ALA A 59 -6.15 3.07 -6.29
N ILE A 60 -5.43 3.48 -5.25
CA ILE A 60 -4.02 3.13 -5.05
C ILE A 60 -3.87 2.01 -4.01
N HIS A 61 -2.74 1.32 -4.06
CA HIS A 61 -2.19 0.50 -2.98
C HIS A 61 -1.09 1.28 -2.28
N THR A 62 -1.16 1.38 -0.96
CA THR A 62 -0.15 2.08 -0.14
C THR A 62 0.65 1.11 0.73
N TRP A 63 1.90 1.48 1.02
CA TRP A 63 2.78 0.75 1.93
C TRP A 63 3.83 1.67 2.54
N VAL A 64 4.52 1.16 3.56
CA VAL A 64 5.63 1.85 4.24
C VAL A 64 6.90 1.02 4.08
N ALA A 65 8.04 1.66 3.85
CA ALA A 65 9.34 1.02 3.84
C ALA A 65 10.28 1.74 4.81
N ALA A 66 11.02 0.97 5.61
CA ALA A 66 11.93 1.49 6.63
C ALA A 66 13.31 0.83 6.52
N LYS A 67 14.35 1.64 6.64
CA LYS A 67 15.74 1.22 6.78
C LYS A 67 16.32 1.94 7.99
N PRO A 68 16.60 1.25 9.11
CA PRO A 68 17.30 1.86 10.23
C PRO A 68 18.70 2.35 9.85
N THR A 69 19.27 3.24 10.67
CA THR A 69 20.66 3.70 10.52
C THR A 69 21.61 2.50 10.43
N ASN A 70 22.56 2.56 9.49
CA ASN A 70 23.52 1.49 9.17
C ASN A 70 22.92 0.13 8.70
N SER A 71 21.59 0.01 8.53
CA SER A 71 20.99 -1.19 7.94
C SER A 71 21.30 -1.28 6.45
N THR A 72 21.60 -2.49 6.00
CA THR A 72 21.85 -2.86 4.60
C THR A 72 20.61 -3.35 3.85
N SER A 73 19.44 -3.31 4.49
CA SER A 73 18.16 -3.70 3.88
C SER A 73 17.00 -2.86 4.40
N TYR A 74 15.96 -2.76 3.57
CA TYR A 74 14.67 -2.20 3.95
C TYR A 74 13.75 -3.30 4.47
N THR A 75 12.89 -2.93 5.41
CA THR A 75 11.70 -3.69 5.81
C THR A 75 10.48 -3.00 5.23
N VAL A 76 9.62 -3.75 4.53
CA VAL A 76 8.38 -3.27 3.94
C VAL A 76 7.20 -3.73 4.78
N TYR A 77 6.32 -2.79 5.11
CA TYR A 77 5.09 -2.98 5.86
C TYR A 77 3.91 -2.70 4.95
N GLU A 78 3.05 -3.70 4.75
CA GLU A 78 1.88 -3.57 3.89
C GLU A 78 0.79 -4.58 4.21
N VAL A 79 -0.41 -4.33 3.69
CA VAL A 79 -1.52 -5.29 3.71
C VAL A 79 -1.83 -5.76 2.31
N ILE A 80 -1.79 -7.07 2.08
CA ILE A 80 -2.00 -7.68 0.77
C ILE A 80 -3.18 -8.65 0.81
N GLY A 81 -4.25 -8.33 0.09
CA GLY A 81 -5.51 -9.09 0.14
C GLY A 81 -5.42 -10.53 -0.35
N TRP A 82 -4.63 -10.83 -1.39
CA TRP A 82 -4.55 -12.22 -1.89
C TRP A 82 -3.85 -13.19 -0.95
N ARG A 83 -3.19 -12.70 0.11
CA ARG A 83 -2.64 -13.56 1.18
C ARG A 83 -3.75 -14.28 1.94
N GLN A 84 -4.90 -13.63 2.11
CA GLN A 84 -6.07 -14.20 2.79
C GLN A 84 -6.57 -15.47 2.08
N HIS A 85 -6.56 -15.49 0.74
CA HIS A 85 -6.94 -16.67 -0.05
C HIS A 85 -6.02 -17.88 0.14
N ARG A 86 -4.83 -17.67 0.72
CA ARG A 86 -3.86 -18.72 1.06
C ARG A 86 -3.86 -19.06 2.55
N GLY A 87 -4.82 -18.55 3.34
CA GLY A 87 -4.87 -18.75 4.79
C GLY A 87 -3.73 -18.07 5.54
N LEU A 88 -3.10 -17.04 4.97
CA LEU A 88 -2.02 -16.29 5.59
C LEU A 88 -2.52 -14.94 6.11
N PRO A 89 -1.90 -14.38 7.17
CA PRO A 89 -2.16 -13.01 7.59
C PRO A 89 -2.00 -12.04 6.42
N VAL A 90 -2.92 -11.07 6.32
CA VAL A 90 -2.92 -10.08 5.25
C VAL A 90 -1.84 -9.04 5.46
N VAL A 91 -1.46 -8.78 6.70
CA VAL A 91 -0.28 -7.99 7.06
C VAL A 91 0.99 -8.74 6.64
N ARG A 92 1.87 -8.02 5.96
CA ARG A 92 3.17 -8.48 5.50
C ARG A 92 4.22 -7.49 6.02
N ILE A 93 5.14 -7.99 6.83
CA ILE A 93 6.28 -7.25 7.36
C ILE A 93 7.53 -8.09 7.08
N GLU A 94 8.30 -7.72 6.07
CA GLU A 94 9.48 -8.50 5.67
C GLU A 94 10.51 -7.63 4.95
N ARG A 95 11.72 -8.18 4.80
CA ARG A 95 12.77 -7.55 4.00
C ARG A 95 12.39 -7.62 2.52
N ASP A 96 12.37 -6.47 1.85
CA ASP A 96 11.99 -6.38 0.44
C ASP A 96 12.51 -5.06 -0.17
N LEU A 97 12.35 -4.91 -1.48
CA LEU A 97 12.59 -3.66 -2.19
C LEU A 97 11.58 -2.59 -1.76
N PRO A 98 12.04 -1.41 -1.31
CA PRO A 98 11.18 -0.38 -0.71
C PRO A 98 10.18 0.21 -1.71
N ASP A 99 10.57 0.34 -2.97
CA ASP A 99 9.87 1.05 -4.02
C ASP A 99 9.62 0.14 -5.24
N ARG A 100 9.35 -1.14 -5.00
CA ARG A 100 9.04 -2.07 -6.08
C ARG A 100 7.83 -1.62 -6.87
N TYR A 101 7.86 -1.86 -8.19
CA TYR A 101 6.67 -1.72 -9.02
C TYR A 101 5.53 -2.56 -8.44
N TRP A 102 4.37 -1.94 -8.29
CA TRP A 102 3.17 -2.63 -7.85
C TRP A 102 2.49 -3.24 -9.07
N PHE A 103 2.92 -4.44 -9.44
CA PHE A 103 2.40 -5.18 -10.60
C PHE A 103 2.46 -4.36 -11.88
N GLY A 104 3.63 -3.78 -12.16
CA GLY A 104 3.88 -2.95 -13.33
C GLY A 104 3.51 -1.47 -13.17
N GLU A 105 2.89 -1.08 -12.06
CA GLU A 105 2.62 0.32 -11.75
C GLU A 105 3.76 0.93 -10.94
N ARG A 106 4.37 2.01 -11.46
CA ARG A 106 5.49 2.68 -10.79
C ARG A 106 5.00 3.40 -9.53
N PRO A 107 5.63 3.18 -8.36
CA PRO A 107 5.24 3.89 -7.14
C PRO A 107 5.54 5.40 -7.21
N GLN A 108 4.76 6.13 -6.43
CA GLN A 108 4.98 7.52 -6.07
C GLN A 108 5.31 7.59 -4.58
N LEU A 109 6.20 8.52 -4.23
CA LEU A 109 6.58 8.80 -2.86
C LEU A 109 5.55 9.76 -2.25
N LEU A 110 4.89 9.34 -1.17
CA LEU A 110 3.90 10.13 -0.44
C LEU A 110 4.54 10.88 0.74
N LYS A 111 5.53 10.26 1.41
CA LYS A 111 6.34 10.86 2.47
C LYS A 111 7.75 10.30 2.45
N ASP A 112 8.69 11.13 2.86
CA ASP A 112 10.13 10.83 2.91
C ASP A 112 10.72 11.41 4.19
N PHE A 113 11.31 10.55 5.01
CA PHE A 113 12.04 10.91 6.23
C PHE A 113 13.42 10.28 6.15
N ARG A 114 14.47 11.10 6.38
CA ARG A 114 15.86 10.64 6.34
C ARG A 114 16.68 11.27 7.45
N GLY A 115 17.72 10.57 7.89
CA GLY A 115 18.73 11.10 8.80
C GLY A 115 18.32 11.04 10.27
N GLU A 116 18.77 12.04 11.03
CA GLU A 116 18.64 12.06 12.50
C GLU A 116 17.18 12.00 12.97
N GLY A 117 16.93 11.23 14.03
CA GLY A 117 15.59 11.07 14.62
C GLY A 117 14.70 10.06 13.90
N VAL A 118 15.02 9.65 12.66
CA VAL A 118 14.18 8.73 11.88
C VAL A 118 14.13 7.33 12.47
N ASP A 119 15.17 6.84 13.15
CA ASP A 119 15.12 5.54 13.83
C ASP A 119 13.99 5.45 14.88
N LYS A 120 13.72 6.54 15.61
CA LYS A 120 12.61 6.60 16.57
C LYS A 120 11.26 6.52 15.87
N LEU A 121 11.15 7.18 14.72
CA LEU A 121 9.95 7.15 13.89
C LEU A 121 9.72 5.76 13.29
N ILE A 122 10.79 5.08 12.84
CA ILE A 122 10.76 3.70 12.37
C ILE A 122 10.27 2.76 13.47
N ALA A 123 10.79 2.88 14.70
CA ALA A 123 10.35 2.06 15.82
C ALA A 123 8.86 2.24 16.13
N SER A 124 8.37 3.48 16.06
CA SER A 124 6.96 3.82 16.27
C SER A 124 6.07 3.22 15.17
N VAL A 125 6.52 3.28 13.91
CA VAL A 125 5.84 2.64 12.77
C VAL A 125 5.81 1.12 12.90
N ASP A 126 6.91 0.50 13.31
CA ASP A 126 6.97 -0.96 13.52
C ASP A 126 5.98 -1.40 14.61
N GLN A 127 5.92 -0.67 15.73
CA GLN A 127 4.93 -0.93 16.79
C GLN A 127 3.49 -0.76 16.30
N ALA A 128 3.19 0.32 15.55
CA ALA A 128 1.87 0.56 14.99
C ALA A 128 1.45 -0.51 13.97
N ALA A 129 2.39 -0.97 13.14
CA ALA A 129 2.15 -2.03 12.16
C ALA A 129 1.85 -3.37 12.84
N LYS A 130 2.58 -3.72 13.89
CA LYS A 130 2.40 -4.95 14.68
C LYS A 130 1.11 -4.95 15.51
N SER A 131 0.60 -3.77 15.88
CA SER A 131 -0.66 -3.61 16.62
C SER A 131 -1.89 -3.44 15.72
N TYR A 132 -1.76 -3.62 14.41
CA TYR A 132 -2.86 -3.44 13.47
C TYR A 132 -4.06 -4.36 13.81
N PRO A 133 -5.28 -3.82 14.01
CA PRO A 133 -6.40 -4.58 14.57
C PRO A 133 -7.06 -5.57 13.59
N TRP A 134 -6.68 -5.54 12.31
CA TRP A 134 -7.24 -6.43 11.28
C TRP A 134 -6.17 -7.26 10.57
N PRO A 135 -5.36 -8.05 11.29
CA PRO A 135 -4.18 -8.72 10.72
C PRO A 135 -4.54 -9.80 9.69
N ASP A 136 -5.75 -10.35 9.77
CA ASP A 136 -6.24 -11.46 8.92
C ASP A 136 -7.46 -11.09 8.06
N THR A 137 -7.95 -9.85 8.16
CA THR A 137 -9.15 -9.41 7.44
C THR A 137 -8.79 -8.42 6.33
N TYR A 138 -9.19 -8.73 5.10
CA TYR A 138 -9.14 -7.80 3.99
C TYR A 138 -10.51 -7.63 3.34
N LYS A 139 -10.93 -6.38 3.14
CA LYS A 139 -12.07 -6.02 2.30
C LYS A 139 -11.66 -4.90 1.36
N VAL A 140 -11.92 -5.12 0.07
CA VAL A 140 -11.67 -4.15 -0.99
C VAL A 140 -12.26 -2.77 -0.67
N PHE A 141 -13.53 -2.74 -0.26
CA PHE A 141 -14.30 -1.55 0.02
C PHE A 141 -15.35 -1.85 1.11
N PRO A 142 -15.56 -0.97 2.10
CA PRO A 142 -14.79 0.27 2.36
C PRO A 142 -13.44 0.00 3.06
N GLY A 143 -13.11 -1.24 3.40
CA GLY A 143 -11.94 -1.59 4.22
C GLY A 143 -12.30 -2.69 5.22
N PRO A 144 -11.34 -3.26 5.95
CA PRO A 144 -9.92 -2.86 6.01
C PRO A 144 -9.10 -3.32 4.81
N ASN A 145 -8.22 -2.47 4.28
CA ASN A 145 -7.31 -2.77 3.17
C ASN A 145 -5.92 -2.12 3.38
N SER A 146 -5.07 -2.05 2.34
CA SER A 146 -3.75 -1.39 2.45
C SER A 146 -3.83 0.10 2.78
N ASN A 147 -4.83 0.82 2.27
CA ASN A 147 -5.05 2.22 2.61
C ASN A 147 -5.52 2.39 4.06
N THR A 148 -6.35 1.46 4.56
CA THR A 148 -6.70 1.38 6.00
C THR A 148 -5.47 1.15 6.86
N PHE A 149 -4.57 0.26 6.45
CA PHE A 149 -3.34 -0.04 7.18
C PHE A 149 -2.41 1.17 7.28
N THR A 150 -2.16 1.85 6.16
CA THR A 150 -1.33 3.06 6.17
C THR A 150 -2.00 4.20 6.94
N ALA A 151 -3.33 4.32 6.88
CA ALA A 151 -4.08 5.28 7.69
C ALA A 151 -3.99 4.98 9.19
N TRP A 152 -4.05 3.69 9.57
CA TRP A 152 -3.85 3.25 10.95
C TRP A 152 -2.47 3.65 11.46
N ILE A 153 -1.41 3.36 10.70
CA ILE A 153 -0.05 3.77 11.05
C ILE A 153 0.02 5.30 11.24
N SER A 154 -0.55 6.07 10.31
CA SER A 154 -0.57 7.54 10.44
C SER A 154 -1.35 8.04 11.65
N LYS A 155 -2.39 7.32 12.09
CA LYS A 155 -3.18 7.66 13.28
C LYS A 155 -2.42 7.35 14.57
N GLN A 156 -1.68 6.24 14.59
CA GLN A 156 -0.84 5.83 15.74
C GLN A 156 0.47 6.61 15.83
N VAL A 157 0.97 7.14 14.71
CA VAL A 157 2.24 7.89 14.63
C VAL A 157 1.98 9.27 13.98
N PRO A 158 1.41 10.23 14.71
CA PRO A 158 1.05 11.55 14.18
C PRO A 158 2.23 12.33 13.59
N GLU A 159 3.45 12.06 14.04
CA GLU A 159 4.71 12.66 13.57
C GLU A 159 4.97 12.41 12.08
N LEU A 160 4.34 11.39 11.48
CA LEU A 160 4.38 11.17 10.04
C LEU A 160 3.74 12.31 9.24
N GLY A 161 2.79 13.04 9.84
CA GLY A 161 2.04 14.10 9.17
C GLY A 161 1.52 13.65 7.79
N LEU A 162 1.18 12.37 7.66
CA LEU A 162 0.88 11.73 6.39
C LEU A 162 -0.53 12.11 5.97
N LYS A 163 -0.64 12.68 4.77
CA LYS A 163 -1.94 12.96 4.12
C LYS A 163 -2.08 11.99 2.97
N LEU A 164 -2.95 11.00 3.13
CA LEU A 164 -3.26 10.06 2.06
C LEU A 164 -4.11 10.76 0.98
N PRO A 165 -3.86 10.51 -0.31
CA PRO A 165 -4.66 11.09 -1.38
C PRO A 165 -6.09 10.54 -1.36
N PHE A 166 -7.04 11.23 -1.99
CA PHE A 166 -8.43 10.77 -2.11
C PHE A 166 -8.57 9.40 -2.80
N THR A 167 -7.60 9.04 -3.64
CA THR A 167 -7.51 7.72 -4.29
C THR A 167 -7.10 6.59 -3.34
N ALA A 168 -6.68 6.90 -2.10
CA ALA A 168 -6.45 5.91 -1.05
C ALA A 168 -7.79 5.45 -0.43
N ILE A 169 -8.65 4.88 -1.28
CA ILE A 169 -9.99 4.43 -0.92
C ILE A 169 -9.91 3.39 0.20
N GLY A 170 -10.61 3.67 1.30
CA GLY A 170 -10.65 2.85 2.51
C GLY A 170 -9.74 3.28 3.65
N SER A 171 -8.94 4.32 3.45
CA SER A 171 -8.20 4.99 4.53
C SER A 171 -9.10 5.46 5.68
N GLY A 172 -10.34 5.88 5.40
CA GLY A 172 -11.31 6.32 6.40
C GLY A 172 -11.86 5.24 7.34
N TYR A 173 -11.58 3.95 7.11
CA TYR A 173 -12.09 2.83 7.92
C TYR A 173 -11.57 2.84 9.37
N VAL A 174 -10.49 3.56 9.64
CA VAL A 174 -9.88 3.67 10.98
C VAL A 174 -10.57 4.67 11.91
N ASN A 175 -11.65 5.33 11.46
CA ASN A 175 -12.35 6.39 12.16
C ASN A 175 -13.68 5.94 12.74
#